data_AF-A0A094RJ80-F1
#
_entry.id   AF-A0A094RJ80-F1
#
_cell.length_a   1.000
_cell.length_b   1.000
_cell.length_c   1.000
_cell.angle_alpha   90.00
_cell.angle_beta   90.00
_cell.angle_gamma   90.00
#
_symmetry.space_group_name_H-M   'P 1'
#
loop_
_entity.id
_entity.type
_entity.pdbx_description
1 polymer ?
#
loop_
_entity_poly.entity_id
_entity_poly.type
_entity_poly.pdbx_seq_one_letter_code
_entity_poly.pdbx_strand_id
1 'polypeptide(L)'
;MAVGTKELTPADLDTFEDERLLDELRRSKEELFNLRFQSATGQLDNHGRVRAVKRDIARLYTVIRERELGIRAAPAPIEKPVKKSAKKSESSEPEATEESA
;
A
#
# COMPACT_ATOMS: atom_id res chain seq x y z
N MET A 1 -2.09 -22.47 12.08
CA MET A 1 -0.62 -22.43 11.91
C MET A 1 -0.27 -21.16 11.11
N ALA A 2 -0.03 -20.04 11.80
CA ALA A 2 0.28 -18.76 11.15
C ALA A 2 1.76 -18.77 10.76
N VAL A 3 2.05 -19.12 9.50
CA VAL A 3 3.37 -18.91 8.93
C VAL A 3 3.31 -17.58 8.19
N GLY A 4 4.03 -16.60 8.70
CA GLY A 4 3.91 -15.20 8.30
C GLY A 4 4.02 -14.27 9.51
N THR A 5 4.13 -12.97 9.25
CA THR A 5 3.92 -11.94 10.27
C THR A 5 2.47 -11.99 10.77
N LYS A 6 2.28 -11.78 12.08
CA LYS A 6 0.95 -11.84 12.71
C LYS A 6 0.01 -10.72 12.27
N GLU A 7 0.55 -9.65 11.71
CA GLU A 7 -0.19 -8.46 11.28
C GLU A 7 -0.66 -8.54 9.82
N LEU A 8 -0.17 -9.51 9.03
CA LEU A 8 -0.58 -9.73 7.64
C LEU A 8 -1.52 -10.94 7.52
N THR A 9 -2.47 -11.05 8.44
CA THR A 9 -3.57 -12.01 8.25
C THR A 9 -4.58 -11.44 7.25
N PRO A 10 -5.31 -12.28 6.50
CA PRO A 10 -6.28 -11.80 5.51
C PRO A 10 -7.29 -10.80 6.09
N ALA A 11 -7.76 -11.04 7.32
CA ALA A 11 -8.72 -10.17 7.99
C ALA A 11 -8.14 -8.79 8.31
N ASP A 12 -6.86 -8.72 8.68
CA ASP A 12 -6.19 -7.44 8.98
C ASP A 12 -5.90 -6.66 7.69
N LEU A 13 -5.47 -7.36 6.62
CA LEU A 13 -5.22 -6.77 5.31
C LEU A 13 -6.47 -6.17 4.67
N ASP A 14 -7.65 -6.76 4.96
CA ASP A 14 -8.92 -6.22 4.51
C ASP A 14 -9.22 -4.86 5.15
N THR A 15 -8.61 -4.49 6.28
CA THR A 15 -8.81 -3.15 6.90
C THR A 15 -7.90 -2.06 6.32
N PHE A 16 -6.87 -2.42 5.56
CA PHE A 16 -5.90 -1.46 5.02
C PHE A 16 -6.37 -0.81 3.73
N GLU A 17 -5.96 0.45 3.54
CA GLU A 17 -6.11 1.17 2.28
C GLU A 17 -5.19 0.59 1.19
N ASP A 18 -5.56 0.79 -0.08
CA ASP A 18 -4.81 0.22 -1.22
C ASP A 18 -3.35 0.71 -1.27
N GLU A 19 -3.11 1.99 -0.94
CA GLU A 19 -1.75 2.55 -0.89
C GLU A 19 -0.88 1.85 0.16
N ARG A 20 -1.45 1.62 1.35
CA ARG A 20 -0.76 0.92 2.44
C ARG A 20 -0.42 -0.52 2.09
N LEU A 21 -1.31 -1.24 1.39
CA LEU A 21 -1.05 -2.59 0.91
C LEU A 21 0.14 -2.63 -0.06
N LEU A 22 0.26 -1.63 -0.95
CA LEU A 22 1.37 -1.53 -1.89
C LEU A 22 2.70 -1.24 -1.18
N ASP A 23 2.69 -0.41 -0.14
CA ASP A 23 3.88 -0.09 0.65
C ASP A 23 4.36 -1.28 1.47
N GLU A 24 3.44 -2.02 2.12
CA GLU A 24 3.77 -3.26 2.81
C GLU A 24 4.31 -4.33 1.86
N LEU A 25 3.82 -4.36 0.62
CA LEU A 25 4.31 -5.25 -0.43
C LEU A 25 5.75 -4.89 -0.84
N ARG A 26 6.08 -3.61 -0.98
CA ARG A 26 7.44 -3.14 -1.26
C ARG A 26 8.39 -3.52 -0.12
N ARG A 27 8.01 -3.23 1.11
CA ARG A 27 8.79 -3.57 2.31
C ARG A 27 9.05 -5.08 2.41
N SER A 28 8.03 -5.90 2.16
CA SER A 28 8.16 -7.36 2.18
C SER A 28 9.10 -7.89 1.09
N LYS A 29 9.13 -7.25 -0.09
CA LYS A 29 10.07 -7.60 -1.17
C LYS A 29 11.51 -7.24 -0.83
N GLU A 30 11.74 -6.08 -0.23
CA GLU A 30 13.06 -5.67 0.24
C GLU A 30 13.58 -6.63 1.32
N GLU A 31 12.72 -7.01 2.27
CA GLU A 31 13.06 -8.03 3.27
C GLU A 31 13.43 -9.35 2.60
N LEU A 32 12.64 -9.81 1.61
CA LEU A 32 12.96 -11.03 0.88
C LEU A 32 14.30 -10.94 0.13
N PHE A 33 14.62 -9.78 -0.45
CA PHE A 33 15.91 -9.56 -1.11
C PHE A 33 17.08 -9.69 -0.11
N ASN A 34 16.97 -9.02 1.03
CA ASN A 34 17.99 -9.08 2.09
C ASN A 34 18.16 -10.51 2.63
N LEU A 35 17.06 -11.24 2.86
CA LEU A 35 17.10 -12.62 3.32
C LEU A 35 17.71 -13.57 2.26
N ARG A 36 17.48 -13.31 0.97
CA ARG A 36 18.12 -14.09 -0.11
C ARG A 36 19.61 -13.79 -0.20
N PHE A 37 20.01 -12.54 0.02
CA PHE A 37 21.43 -12.18 0.09
C PHE A 37 22.12 -12.87 1.26
N GLN A 38 21.54 -12.81 2.46
CA GLN A 38 22.04 -13.52 3.65
C GLN A 38 22.06 -15.04 3.48
N SER A 39 21.05 -15.59 2.79
CA SER A 39 21.01 -17.02 2.46
C SER A 39 22.13 -17.43 1.51
N ALA A 40 22.50 -16.56 0.57
CA ALA A 40 23.59 -16.82 -0.37
C ALA A 40 24.97 -16.72 0.31
N THR A 41 25.13 -15.84 1.30
CA THR A 41 26.36 -15.73 2.11
C THR A 41 26.46 -16.78 3.22
N GLY A 42 25.40 -17.57 3.45
CA GLY A 42 25.35 -18.58 4.51
C GLY A 42 25.24 -18.02 5.93
N GLN A 43 24.96 -16.72 6.07
CA GLN A 43 24.83 -16.01 7.35
C GLN A 43 23.38 -15.90 7.83
N LEU A 44 22.48 -16.69 7.25
CA LEU A 44 21.06 -16.61 7.55
C LEU A 44 20.74 -17.40 8.83
N ASP A 45 20.42 -16.70 9.91
CA ASP A 45 20.05 -17.33 11.18
C ASP A 45 18.70 -18.07 11.08
N ASN A 46 17.67 -17.42 10.52
CA ASN A 46 16.31 -17.96 10.48
C ASN A 46 15.83 -18.29 9.05
N HIS A 47 16.07 -19.54 8.65
CA HIS A 47 15.63 -20.07 7.35
C HIS A 47 14.09 -20.10 7.19
N GLY A 48 13.36 -20.23 8.31
CA GLY A 48 11.89 -20.19 8.32
C GLY A 48 11.33 -18.83 7.90
N ARG A 49 12.10 -17.75 8.12
CA ARG A 49 11.67 -16.38 7.78
C ARG A 49 11.48 -16.19 6.27
N VAL A 50 12.33 -16.79 5.44
CA VAL A 50 12.20 -16.75 3.97
C VAL A 50 10.84 -17.28 3.53
N ARG A 51 10.38 -18.38 4.13
CA ARG A 51 9.07 -18.97 3.82
C ARG A 51 7.91 -18.12 4.34
N ALA A 52 8.08 -17.48 5.49
CA ALA A 52 7.09 -16.56 6.06
C ALA A 52 6.89 -15.34 5.15
N VAL A 53 7.97 -14.65 4.78
CA VAL A 53 7.92 -13.46 3.91
C VAL A 53 7.33 -13.78 2.53
N LYS A 54 7.67 -14.94 1.94
CA LYS A 54 7.05 -15.39 0.69
C LYS A 54 5.54 -15.55 0.79
N ARG A 55 5.04 -16.06 1.93
CA ARG A 55 3.59 -16.20 2.17
C ARG A 55 2.92 -14.85 2.40
N ASP A 56 3.57 -13.94 3.10
CA ASP A 56 3.06 -12.59 3.34
C ASP A 56 2.89 -11.83 2.01
N ILE A 57 3.90 -11.90 1.12
CA ILE A 57 3.81 -11.35 -0.24
C ILE A 57 2.64 -11.97 -1.02
N ALA A 58 2.48 -13.30 -0.96
CA ALA A 58 1.39 -13.97 -1.66
C ALA A 58 0.01 -13.51 -1.15
N ARG A 59 -0.16 -13.32 0.16
CA ARG A 59 -1.41 -12.81 0.76
C ARG A 59 -1.72 -11.39 0.31
N LEU A 60 -0.73 -10.50 0.30
CA LEU A 60 -0.90 -9.13 -0.18
C LEU A 60 -1.38 -9.12 -1.64
N TYR A 61 -0.73 -9.91 -2.49
CA TYR A 61 -1.14 -10.04 -3.89
C TYR A 61 -2.55 -10.60 -4.06
N THR A 62 -2.94 -11.58 -3.25
CA THR A 62 -4.30 -12.15 -3.33
C THR A 62 -5.35 -11.10 -2.98
N VAL A 63 -5.14 -10.31 -1.92
CA VAL A 63 -6.10 -9.26 -1.50
C VAL A 63 -6.20 -8.16 -2.55
N ILE A 64 -5.06 -7.68 -3.06
CA ILE A 64 -5.03 -6.67 -4.14
C ILE A 64 -5.81 -7.19 -5.35
N ARG A 65 -5.58 -8.44 -5.75
CA ARG A 65 -6.25 -9.04 -6.90
C ARG A 65 -7.75 -9.27 -6.67
N GLU A 66 -8.14 -9.69 -5.48
CA GLU A 66 -9.56 -9.85 -5.11
C GLU A 66 -10.29 -8.50 -5.11
N ARG A 67 -9.64 -7.41 -4.72
CA ARG A 67 -10.17 -6.03 -4.82
C ARG A 67 -10.32 -5.59 -6.27
N GLU A 68 -9.33 -5.82 -7.12
CA GLU A 68 -9.40 -5.55 -8.56
C GLU A 68 -10.56 -6.29 -9.24
N LEU A 69 -10.83 -7.52 -8.81
CA LEU A 69 -11.90 -8.37 -9.34
C LEU A 69 -13.26 -8.11 -8.67
N GLY A 70 -13.34 -7.22 -7.68
CA GLY A 70 -14.57 -6.92 -6.94
C GLY A 70 -15.10 -8.08 -6.08
N ILE A 71 -14.27 -9.10 -5.81
CA ILE A 71 -14.64 -10.29 -5.03
C ILE A 71 -14.63 -9.97 -3.53
N ARG A 72 -13.74 -9.08 -3.09
CA ARG A 72 -13.73 -8.53 -1.73
C ARG A 72 -14.14 -7.07 -1.74
N ALA A 73 -15.04 -6.71 -0.82
CA ALA A 73 -15.35 -5.32 -0.56
C ALA A 73 -14.12 -4.67 0.09
N ALA A 74 -13.53 -3.69 -0.60
CA ALA A 74 -12.64 -2.74 0.07
C ALA A 74 -13.42 -2.11 1.22
N PRO A 75 -12.80 -1.92 2.40
CA PRO A 75 -13.42 -1.13 3.44
C PRO A 75 -13.65 0.24 2.79
N ALA A 76 -14.93 0.64 2.71
CA ALA A 76 -15.27 1.96 2.23
C ALA A 76 -14.36 2.95 2.98
N PRO A 77 -13.65 3.85 2.28
CA PRO A 77 -12.85 4.85 2.95
C PRO A 77 -13.78 5.53 3.95
N ILE A 78 -13.46 5.42 5.24
CA ILE A 78 -14.22 6.10 6.28
C ILE A 78 -14.14 7.57 5.92
N GLU A 79 -15.25 8.08 5.38
CA GLU A 79 -15.41 9.43 4.91
C GLU A 79 -14.99 10.36 6.06
N LYS A 80 -13.84 11.04 5.91
CA LYS A 80 -13.75 12.39 6.44
C LYS A 80 -14.85 13.16 5.72
N PRO A 81 -15.88 13.69 6.42
CA PRO A 81 -17.02 14.28 5.76
C PRO A 81 -16.55 15.54 5.02
N VAL A 82 -16.46 15.43 3.69
CA VAL A 82 -16.31 16.59 2.80
C VAL A 82 -17.66 17.31 2.78
N LYS A 83 -17.78 18.38 3.56
CA LYS A 83 -18.87 19.35 3.40
C LYS A 83 -18.79 19.97 2.00
N LYS A 84 -19.77 19.65 1.16
CA LYS A 84 -19.97 20.25 -0.17
C LYS A 84 -20.74 21.57 -0.02
N SER A 85 -20.13 22.63 -0.55
CA SER A 85 -20.72 23.72 -1.36
C SER A 85 -21.76 24.70 -0.78
N ALA A 86 -21.36 25.99 -0.67
CA ALA A 86 -21.98 27.20 -1.27
C ALA A 86 -21.34 28.47 -0.65
N LYS A 87 -21.09 29.62 -1.29
CA LYS A 87 -21.16 30.14 -2.67
C LYS A 87 -20.70 31.63 -2.64
N LYS A 88 -19.76 32.00 -3.52
CA LYS A 88 -19.65 33.26 -4.31
C LYS A 88 -19.26 34.62 -3.68
N SER A 89 -18.15 35.17 -4.16
CA SER A 89 -17.96 36.52 -4.76
C SER A 89 -16.49 36.61 -5.27
N GLU A 90 -16.15 36.51 -6.56
CA GLU A 90 -16.38 37.39 -7.73
C GLU A 90 -15.34 38.53 -7.86
N SER A 91 -14.83 38.71 -9.11
CA SER A 91 -13.96 39.77 -9.67
C SER A 91 -12.48 39.79 -9.22
N SER A 92 -11.46 39.91 -10.08
CA SER A 92 -11.34 40.56 -11.40
C SER A 92 -10.12 40.04 -12.22
N GLU A 93 -10.33 39.64 -13.47
CA GLU A 93 -9.36 39.70 -14.60
C GLU A 93 -9.24 41.18 -15.12
N PRO A 94 -8.41 41.54 -16.12
CA PRO A 94 -6.98 41.25 -16.44
C PRO A 94 -6.21 42.53 -16.91
N GLU A 95 -5.02 42.36 -17.54
CA GLU A 95 -4.18 43.36 -18.28
C GLU A 95 -3.31 44.32 -17.42
N ALA A 96 -2.05 44.66 -17.73
CA ALA A 96 -1.32 44.83 -19.00
C ALA A 96 0.22 44.72 -18.72
N THR A 97 1.03 44.02 -19.54
CA THR A 97 1.89 44.49 -20.66
C THR A 97 3.36 44.79 -20.31
N GLU A 98 4.25 44.15 -21.08
CA GLU A 98 5.58 44.63 -21.58
C GLU A 98 6.69 44.81 -20.52
N GLU A 99 7.98 44.58 -20.77
CA GLU A 99 8.77 44.65 -21.99
C GLU A 99 10.10 43.90 -21.80
N SER A 100 10.63 43.42 -22.92
CA SER A 100 11.96 42.89 -23.17
C SER A 100 13.10 43.85 -22.77
N ALA A 101 14.20 43.32 -22.22
CA ALA A 101 15.59 43.77 -22.43
C ALA A 101 16.58 42.76 -21.85
#